data_AF-A0A7V2CN73-F1
#
_entry.id   AF-A0A7V2CN73-F1
#
_cell.length_a   1.000
_cell.length_b   1.000
_cell.length_c   1.000
_cell.angle_alpha   90.00
_cell.angle_beta   90.00
_cell.angle_gamma   90.00
#
_symmetry.space_group_name_H-M   'P 1'
#
loop_
_entity.id
_entity.type
_entity.pdbx_description
1 polymer ?
#
loop_
_entity_poly.entity_id
_entity_poly.type
_entity_poly.pdbx_seq_one_letter_code
_entity_poly.pdbx_strand_id
1 'polypeptide(L)'
;MRTLVHEMRGLPLWLLREYLVELGGRAVDETTVAGEAWRARLTRLEPFRLGSLEVGQVRLELEIEEAQADAFMARFDLKTLRAGG
;
A
#
# COMPACT_ATOMS: atom_id res chain seq x y z
N MET A 1 -12.35 12.20 7.44
CA MET A 1 -11.08 11.59 6.98
C MET A 1 -10.61 10.65 8.06
N ARG A 2 -10.18 9.44 7.69
CA ARG A 2 -9.63 8.39 8.55
C ARG A 2 -8.26 8.00 8.02
N THR A 3 -7.35 7.69 8.92
CA THR A 3 -6.02 7.18 8.58
C THR A 3 -5.97 5.68 8.84
N LEU A 4 -5.55 4.93 7.84
CA LEU A 4 -5.29 3.49 7.90
C LEU A 4 -3.79 3.26 7.72
N VAL A 5 -3.23 2.34 8.49
CA VAL A 5 -1.82 1.94 8.39
C VAL A 5 -1.76 0.45 8.13
N HIS A 6 -1.04 0.06 7.08
CA HIS A 6 -0.84 -1.33 6.73
C HIS A 6 0.63 -1.59 6.43
N GLU A 7 1.17 -2.66 6.98
CA GLU A 7 2.56 -3.07 6.76
C GLU A 7 2.58 -4.34 5.95
N MET A 8 3.28 -4.29 4.82
CA MET A 8 3.29 -5.35 3.84
C MET A 8 4.69 -5.93 3.71
N ARG A 9 4.75 -7.26 3.60
CA ARG A 9 5.98 -8.02 3.43
C ARG A 9 6.00 -8.66 2.05
N GLY A 10 7.18 -8.84 1.48
CA GLY A 10 7.34 -9.55 0.21
C GLY A 10 6.93 -8.73 -1.01
N LEU A 11 6.45 -7.50 -0.82
CA LEU A 11 6.09 -6.58 -1.88
C LEU A 11 7.03 -5.36 -1.89
N PRO A 12 7.72 -5.09 -3.00
CA PRO A 12 8.56 -3.90 -3.11
C PRO A 12 7.68 -2.65 -3.28
N LEU A 13 8.21 -1.50 -2.83
CA LEU A 13 7.50 -0.22 -2.82
C LEU A 13 6.97 0.17 -4.20
N TRP A 14 7.76 -0.02 -5.26
CA TRP A 14 7.37 0.32 -6.62
C TRP A 14 6.13 -0.47 -7.06
N LEU A 15 6.02 -1.76 -6.68
CA LEU A 15 4.88 -2.59 -7.07
C LEU A 15 3.61 -2.17 -6.31
N LEU A 16 3.77 -1.83 -5.03
CA LEU A 16 2.66 -1.30 -4.23
C LEU A 16 2.15 0.03 -4.79
N ARG A 17 3.06 0.89 -5.26
CA ARG A 17 2.72 2.14 -5.95
C ARG A 17 1.92 1.88 -7.22
N GLU A 18 2.33 0.93 -8.05
CA GLU A 18 1.58 0.56 -9.26
C GLU A 18 0.17 0.05 -8.92
N TYR A 19 0.01 -0.78 -7.88
CA TYR A 19 -1.32 -1.22 -7.46
C TYR A 19 -2.23 -0.07 -7.03
N LEU A 20 -1.69 0.92 -6.32
CA LEU A 20 -2.44 2.11 -5.92
C LEU A 20 -2.83 2.98 -7.14
N VAL A 21 -1.96 3.06 -8.16
CA VAL A 21 -2.28 3.72 -9.43
C VAL A 21 -3.40 2.99 -10.16
N GLU A 22 -3.33 1.66 -10.25
CA GLU A 22 -4.39 0.82 -10.84
C GLU A 22 -5.73 0.89 -10.07
N LEU A 23 -5.70 1.26 -8.78
CA LEU A 23 -6.90 1.48 -7.97
C LEU A 23 -7.55 2.85 -8.20
N GLY A 24 -7.05 3.63 -9.17
CA GLY A 24 -7.55 4.97 -9.49
C GLY A 24 -6.71 6.09 -8.86
N GLY A 25 -5.54 5.76 -8.33
CA GLY A 25 -4.58 6.74 -7.87
C GLY A 25 -3.75 7.34 -9.00
N ARG A 26 -3.15 8.49 -8.74
CA ARG A 26 -2.12 9.11 -9.56
C ARG A 26 -0.86 9.23 -8.72
N ALA A 27 0.27 8.73 -9.26
CA ALA A 27 1.55 8.92 -8.61
C ALA A 27 1.91 10.41 -8.59
N VAL A 28 2.03 10.98 -7.40
CA VAL A 28 2.45 12.36 -7.17
C VAL A 28 3.98 12.43 -7.15
N ASP A 29 4.61 11.45 -6.50
CA ASP A 29 6.06 11.27 -6.46
C ASP A 29 6.41 9.77 -6.35
N GLU A 30 7.62 9.44 -5.92
CA GLU A 30 8.11 8.07 -5.76
C GLU A 30 7.45 7.31 -4.61
N THR A 31 6.96 8.03 -3.61
CA THR A 31 6.42 7.51 -2.34
C THR A 31 4.97 7.92 -2.09
N THR A 32 4.42 8.84 -2.87
CA THR A 32 3.08 9.37 -2.68
C THR A 32 2.19 9.06 -3.87
N VAL A 33 1.00 8.52 -3.60
CA VAL A 33 -0.07 8.33 -4.58
C VAL A 33 -1.33 9.03 -4.07
N ALA A 34 -2.02 9.78 -4.93
CA ALA A 34 -3.26 10.45 -4.58
C ALA A 34 -4.39 9.99 -5.50
N GLY A 35 -5.51 9.59 -4.93
CA GLY A 35 -6.74 9.29 -5.67
C GLY A 35 -7.87 10.22 -5.27
N GLU A 36 -9.07 9.92 -5.78
CA GLU A 36 -10.26 10.67 -5.41
C GLU A 36 -10.65 10.37 -3.96
N ALA A 37 -10.67 11.40 -3.11
CA ALA A 37 -10.97 11.30 -1.68
C ALA A 37 -10.01 10.42 -0.84
N TRP A 38 -8.82 10.10 -1.36
CA TRP A 38 -7.77 9.42 -0.60
C TRP A 38 -6.35 9.79 -1.03
N ARG A 39 -5.40 9.62 -0.11
CA ARG A 39 -3.97 9.80 -0.33
C ARG A 39 -3.19 8.72 0.40
N ALA A 40 -2.27 8.09 -0.31
CA ALA A 40 -1.36 7.08 0.21
C ALA A 40 0.07 7.60 0.27
N ARG A 41 0.76 7.32 1.37
CA ARG A 41 2.20 7.47 1.55
C ARG A 41 2.83 6.10 1.75
N LEU A 42 3.91 5.84 1.03
CA LEU A 42 4.65 4.60 1.05
C LEU A 42 6.02 4.83 1.69
N THR A 43 6.33 4.04 2.71
CA THR A 43 7.62 4.11 3.41
C THR A 43 8.28 2.74 3.36
N ARG A 44 9.51 2.67 2.83
CA ARG A 44 10.32 1.46 2.91
C ARG A 44 10.73 1.24 4.36
N LEU A 45 10.47 0.05 4.88
CA LEU A 45 10.91 -0.37 6.21
C LEU A 45 12.16 -1.24 6.12
N GLU A 46 12.80 -1.47 7.27
CA GLU A 46 13.90 -2.43 7.37
C GLU A 46 13.42 -3.82 6.93
N PRO A 47 14.21 -4.57 6.14
CA PRO A 47 13.83 -5.92 5.71
C PRO A 47 13.64 -6.86 6.91
N PHE A 48 12.62 -7.72 6.85
CA PHE A 48 12.42 -8.79 7.81
C PHE A 48 13.34 -9.95 7.48
N ARG A 49 14.05 -10.49 8.47
CA ARG A 49 14.96 -11.64 8.31
C ARG A 49 14.34 -12.93 8.79
N LEU A 50 14.34 -13.94 7.93
CA LEU A 50 13.92 -15.31 8.26
C LEU A 50 15.06 -16.28 7.89
N GLY A 51 15.94 -16.56 8.84
CA GLY A 51 17.18 -17.30 8.59
C GLY A 51 18.12 -16.50 7.67
N SER A 52 18.47 -17.07 6.52
CA SER A 52 19.26 -16.39 5.47
C SER A 52 18.41 -15.59 4.48
N LEU A 53 17.08 -15.64 4.59
CA LEU A 53 16.17 -14.90 3.72
C LEU A 53 15.94 -13.48 4.25
N GLU A 54 16.11 -12.48 3.38
CA GLU A 54 15.67 -11.11 3.61
C GLU A 54 14.41 -10.81 2.81
N VAL A 55 13.37 -10.36 3.52
CA VAL A 55 12.07 -10.03 2.95
C VAL A 55 11.87 -8.52 3.07
N GLY A 56 11.77 -7.83 1.94
CA GLY A 56 11.49 -6.40 1.92
C GLY A 56 10.15 -6.09 2.61
N GLN A 57 10.10 -4.94 3.29
CA GLN A 57 8.91 -4.46 3.98
C GLN A 57 8.56 -3.04 3.53
N VAL A 58 7.27 -2.76 3.39
CA VAL A 58 6.74 -1.44 3.03
C VAL A 58 5.56 -1.13 3.93
N ARG A 59 5.56 0.07 4.51
CA ARG A 59 4.41 0.65 5.20
C ARG A 59 3.60 1.49 4.20
N LEU A 60 2.30 1.26 4.18
CA LEU A 60 1.28 2.09 3.56
C LEU A 60 0.57 2.88 4.65
N GLU A 61 0.59 4.20 4.54
CA GLU A 61 -0.25 5.12 5.32
C GLU A 61 -1.28 5.72 4.37
N LEU A 62 -2.56 5.43 4.60
CA LEU A 62 -3.67 5.83 3.75
C LEU A 62 -4.57 6.79 4.53
N GLU A 63 -4.66 8.03 4.06
CA GLU A 63 -5.69 8.98 4.47
C GLU A 63 -6.86 8.87 3.49
N ILE A 64 -8.05 8.52 3.97
CA ILE A 64 -9.21 8.25 3.11
C ILE A 64 -10.49 8.77 3.77
N GLU A 65 -11.47 9.13 2.96
CA GLU A 65 -12.82 9.41 3.45
C GLU A 65 -13.48 8.15 4.05
N GLU A 66 -14.13 8.28 5.21
CA GLU A 66 -14.69 7.14 5.97
C GLU A 66 -15.63 6.29 5.10
N ALA A 67 -16.48 6.95 4.29
CA ALA A 67 -17.45 6.29 3.44
C ALA A 67 -16.82 5.41 2.34
N GLN A 68 -15.55 5.63 2.01
CA GLN A 68 -14.83 4.87 0.98
C GLN A 68 -13.84 3.86 1.54
N ALA A 69 -13.52 3.94 2.84
CA ALA A 69 -12.46 3.15 3.47
C ALA A 69 -12.64 1.63 3.26
N ASP A 70 -13.83 1.10 3.58
CA ASP A 70 -14.09 -0.34 3.51
C ASP A 70 -14.06 -0.87 2.08
N ALA A 71 -14.66 -0.14 1.14
CA ALA A 71 -14.68 -0.50 -0.28
C ALA A 71 -13.28 -0.44 -0.91
N PHE A 72 -12.47 0.56 -0.53
CA PHE A 72 -11.08 0.65 -0.94
C PHE A 72 -10.27 -0.54 -0.42
N MET A 73 -10.36 -0.82 0.88
CA MET A 73 -9.61 -1.92 1.49
C MET A 73 -9.97 -3.27 0.87
N ALA A 74 -11.25 -3.55 0.60
CA ALA A 74 -11.65 -4.78 -0.07
C ALA A 74 -11.00 -4.94 -1.47
N ARG A 75 -10.92 -3.86 -2.26
CA ARG A 75 -10.27 -3.88 -3.58
C ARG A 75 -8.75 -3.99 -3.47
N PHE A 76 -8.18 -3.32 -2.47
CA PHE A 76 -6.76 -3.36 -2.18
C PHE A 76 -6.32 -4.77 -1.79
N ASP A 77 -7.03 -5.41 -0.85
CA ASP A 77 -6.77 -6.77 -0.38
C ASP A 77 -6.84 -7.78 -1.54
N LEU A 78 -7.82 -7.66 -2.43
CA LEU A 78 -7.92 -8.51 -3.63
C LEU A 78 -6.71 -8.38 -4.56
N LYS A 79 -6.10 -7.19 -4.66
CA LYS A 79 -4.88 -7.00 -5.46
C LYS A 79 -3.65 -7.56 -4.76
N THR A 80 -3.53 -7.37 -3.45
CA THR A 80 -2.35 -7.79 -2.67
C THR A 80 -2.37 -9.29 -2.33
N LEU A 81 -3.53 -9.94 -2.31
CA LEU A 81 -3.70 -11.40 -2.17
C LEU A 81 -2.88 -12.20 -3.20
N ARG A 82 -2.64 -11.64 -4.40
CA ARG A 82 -1.79 -12.29 -5.42
C ARG A 82 -0.31 -12.35 -5.06
N ALA A 83 0.13 -11.56 -4.08
CA ALA A 83 1.52 -11.50 -3.65
C ALA A 83 1.88 -12.50 -2.53
N GLY A 84 0.94 -13.40 -2.18
CA GLY A 84 1.10 -14.37 -1.11
C GLY A 84 0.39 -13.90 0.15
N GLY A 85 -0.77 -14.53 0.42
CA GLY A 85 -1.41 -14.47 1.75
C GLY A 85 -0.61 -15.24 2.80
#